data_AF-A0A812RX84-F1
#
_entry.id   AF-A0A812RX84-F1
#
_cell.length_a   1.000
_cell.length_b   1.000
_cell.length_c   1.000
_cell.angle_alpha   90.00
_cell.angle_beta   90.00
_cell.angle_gamma   90.00
#
_symmetry.space_group_name_H-M   'P 1'
#
loop_
_entity.id
_entity.type
_entity.pdbx_description
1 polymer ?
#
loop_
_entity_poly.entity_id
_entity_poly.type
_entity_poly.pdbx_seq_one_letter_code
_entity_poly.pdbx_strand_id
1 'polypeptide(L)'
;MATSTTCVRPPYKKLIIDILSVDFEFSQFLLGENTAANLVMVKERLKAHGQDGHSFFLFRIFAQMCGKLGSKSQSGCLFMNENQFKRCTPGLDALQALWVSDGRACYNDFILLRGSKAMSRFASPEHQALSRLLCLFDASDKDGGSALCNAFDELEQAERSGLTQWLNGDAENCGVIIPGAAAMLQAAKANTMVGLPSALRLMLKVWAVET
;
A
#
# COMPACT_ATOMS: atom_id res chain seq x y z
N MET A 1 -40.21 -30.45 -7.03
CA MET A 1 -39.55 -29.14 -7.19
C MET A 1 -38.05 -29.38 -7.17
N ALA A 2 -37.40 -29.35 -8.33
CA ALA A 2 -35.97 -29.58 -8.43
C ALA A 2 -35.21 -28.33 -7.98
N THR A 3 -34.50 -28.41 -6.85
CA THR A 3 -33.46 -27.47 -6.47
C THR A 3 -32.31 -27.63 -7.46
N SER A 4 -32.32 -26.80 -8.51
CA SER A 4 -31.20 -26.69 -9.44
C SER A 4 -30.04 -26.03 -8.70
N THR A 5 -29.19 -26.83 -8.06
CA THR A 5 -27.89 -26.41 -7.55
C THR A 5 -27.05 -26.03 -8.76
N THR A 6 -27.06 -24.76 -9.12
CA THR A 6 -26.23 -24.20 -10.19
C THR A 6 -24.77 -24.35 -9.79
N CYS A 7 -24.16 -25.47 -10.20
CA CYS A 7 -22.73 -25.68 -10.09
C CYS A 7 -22.03 -24.54 -10.85
N VAL A 8 -21.16 -23.79 -10.16
CA VAL A 8 -20.36 -22.73 -10.78
C VAL A 8 -19.57 -23.34 -11.93
N ARG A 9 -19.68 -22.77 -13.13
CA ARG A 9 -19.03 -23.33 -14.33
C ARG A 9 -17.52 -23.47 -14.10
N PRO A 10 -16.86 -24.54 -14.60
CA PRO A 10 -15.44 -24.81 -14.38
C PRO A 10 -14.47 -23.62 -14.56
N PRO A 11 -14.59 -22.75 -15.59
CA PRO A 11 -13.70 -21.60 -15.74
C PRO A 11 -13.85 -20.58 -14.59
N TYR A 12 -15.07 -20.32 -14.13
CA TYR A 12 -15.32 -19.40 -13.01
C TYR A 12 -14.88 -19.98 -11.66
N LYS A 13 -14.94 -21.31 -11.50
CA LYS A 13 -14.38 -21.96 -10.31
C LYS A 13 -12.87 -21.72 -10.20
N LYS A 14 -12.14 -21.86 -11.31
CA LYS A 14 -10.70 -21.57 -11.36
C LYS A 14 -10.42 -20.08 -11.10
N LEU A 15 -11.18 -19.18 -11.73
CA LEU A 15 -11.09 -17.74 -11.49
C LEU A 15 -11.23 -17.38 -10.01
N ILE A 16 -12.25 -17.91 -9.33
CA ILE A 16 -12.50 -17.65 -7.91
C ILE A 16 -11.33 -18.15 -7.06
N ILE A 17 -10.84 -19.37 -7.31
CA ILE A 17 -9.71 -19.93 -6.56
C ILE A 17 -8.45 -19.07 -6.77
N ASP A 18 -8.13 -18.73 -8.01
CA ASP A 18 -6.95 -17.94 -8.33
C ASP A 18 -7.03 -16.56 -7.67
N ILE A 19 -8.17 -15.87 -7.74
CA ILE A 19 -8.37 -14.56 -7.10
C ILE A 19 -8.30 -14.62 -5.58
N LEU A 20 -8.86 -15.66 -4.95
CA LEU A 20 -8.78 -15.83 -3.50
C LEU A 20 -7.37 -16.22 -3.04
N SER A 21 -6.55 -16.81 -3.92
CA SER A 21 -5.16 -17.16 -3.63
C SER A 21 -4.17 -15.99 -3.76
N VAL A 22 -4.59 -14.86 -4.32
CA VAL A 22 -3.76 -13.65 -4.44
C VAL A 22 -3.59 -13.01 -3.07
N ASP A 23 -2.36 -13.08 -2.55
CA ASP A 23 -1.92 -12.43 -1.32
C ASP A 23 -1.64 -10.94 -1.56
N PHE A 24 -2.71 -10.16 -1.48
CA PHE A 24 -2.68 -8.72 -1.66
C PHE A 24 -3.71 -8.07 -0.73
N GLU A 25 -3.21 -7.28 0.24
CA GLU A 25 -4.05 -6.53 1.16
C GLU A 25 -4.13 -5.07 0.73
N PHE A 26 -5.30 -4.65 0.26
CA PHE A 26 -5.49 -3.30 -0.27
C PHE A 26 -5.22 -2.20 0.76
N SER A 27 -5.50 -2.46 2.05
CA SER A 27 -5.20 -1.50 3.11
C SER A 27 -3.70 -1.23 3.25
N GLN A 28 -2.87 -2.27 3.11
CA GLN A 28 -1.40 -2.16 3.16
C GLN A 28 -0.89 -1.41 1.92
N PHE A 29 -1.48 -1.67 0.76
CA PHE A 29 -1.11 -0.99 -0.48
C PHE A 29 -1.36 0.51 -0.38
N LEU A 30 -2.51 0.92 0.15
CA LEU A 30 -2.84 2.33 0.36
C LEU A 30 -1.85 3.08 1.27
N LEU A 31 -1.16 2.35 2.15
CA LEU A 31 -0.15 2.86 3.08
C LEU A 31 1.29 2.69 2.55
N GLY A 32 1.49 2.16 1.35
CA GLY A 32 2.84 1.90 0.82
C GLY A 32 3.61 0.81 1.60
N GLU A 33 2.90 0.00 2.39
CA GLU A 33 3.46 -1.15 3.11
C GLU A 33 3.76 -2.31 2.16
N ASN A 34 2.98 -2.46 1.08
CA ASN A 34 3.30 -3.41 0.01
C ASN A 34 4.48 -2.92 -0.84
N THR A 35 4.95 -3.78 -1.73
CA THR A 35 6.00 -3.50 -2.72
C THR A 35 5.44 -3.57 -4.14
N ALA A 36 6.21 -3.09 -5.12
CA ALA A 36 5.91 -3.26 -6.53
C ALA A 36 5.69 -4.75 -6.91
N ALA A 37 6.41 -5.67 -6.27
CA ALA A 37 6.29 -7.10 -6.56
C ALA A 37 4.92 -7.67 -6.15
N ASN A 38 4.28 -7.13 -5.11
CA ASN A 38 2.91 -7.52 -4.77
C ASN A 38 1.95 -7.20 -5.92
N LEU A 39 2.10 -6.05 -6.59
CA LEU A 39 1.27 -5.67 -7.75
C LEU A 39 1.61 -6.53 -8.98
N VAL A 40 2.89 -6.79 -9.22
CA VAL A 40 3.32 -7.67 -10.33
C VAL A 40 2.73 -9.07 -10.15
N MET A 41 2.75 -9.60 -8.93
CA MET A 41 2.16 -10.91 -8.60
C MET A 41 0.66 -10.96 -8.88
N VAL A 42 -0.09 -9.90 -8.51
CA VAL A 42 -1.52 -9.76 -8.84
C VAL A 42 -1.72 -9.87 -10.36
N LYS A 43 -0.94 -9.11 -11.14
CA LYS A 43 -1.05 -9.10 -12.60
C LYS A 43 -0.76 -10.49 -13.20
N GLU A 44 0.33 -11.13 -12.80
CA GLU A 44 0.73 -12.43 -13.35
C GLU A 44 -0.26 -13.56 -12.99
N ARG A 45 -0.78 -13.57 -11.76
CA ARG A 45 -1.77 -14.57 -11.32
C ARG A 45 -3.08 -14.47 -12.07
N LEU A 46 -3.49 -13.25 -12.43
CA LEU A 46 -4.81 -12.99 -13.00
C LEU A 46 -4.78 -12.86 -14.53
N LYS A 47 -3.60 -12.77 -15.14
CA LYS A 47 -3.40 -12.64 -16.60
C LYS A 47 -4.15 -13.70 -17.41
N ALA A 48 -4.17 -14.94 -16.92
CA ALA A 48 -4.84 -16.07 -17.58
C ALA A 48 -6.37 -15.91 -17.67
N HIS A 49 -6.97 -15.01 -16.89
CA HIS A 49 -8.40 -14.77 -16.84
C HIS A 49 -8.86 -13.52 -17.59
N GLY A 50 -7.92 -12.77 -18.18
CA GLY A 50 -8.24 -11.57 -18.97
C GLY A 50 -9.06 -10.52 -18.20
N GLN A 51 -10.03 -9.91 -18.86
CA GLN A 51 -10.86 -8.84 -18.27
C GLN A 51 -11.76 -9.30 -17.12
N ASP A 52 -12.20 -10.55 -17.13
CA ASP A 52 -13.00 -11.13 -16.04
C ASP A 52 -12.13 -11.24 -14.76
N GLY A 53 -10.85 -11.62 -14.92
CA GLY A 53 -9.84 -11.59 -13.86
C GLY A 53 -9.73 -10.22 -13.19
N HIS A 54 -9.52 -9.20 -14.01
CA HIS A 54 -9.38 -7.82 -13.55
C HIS A 54 -10.64 -7.31 -12.83
N SER A 55 -11.81 -7.46 -13.47
CA SER A 55 -13.07 -6.96 -12.96
C SER A 55 -13.45 -7.64 -11.63
N PHE A 56 -13.26 -8.95 -11.54
CA PHE A 56 -13.59 -9.70 -10.33
C PHE A 56 -12.59 -9.42 -9.18
N PHE A 57 -11.32 -9.13 -9.49
CA PHE A 57 -10.35 -8.70 -8.49
C PHE A 57 -10.69 -7.32 -7.90
N LEU A 58 -11.03 -6.33 -8.73
CA LEU A 58 -11.50 -5.03 -8.25
C LEU A 58 -12.79 -5.16 -7.42
N PHE A 59 -13.71 -6.02 -7.86
CA PHE A 59 -14.93 -6.32 -7.10
C PHE A 59 -14.62 -6.97 -5.74
N ARG A 60 -13.67 -7.93 -5.67
CA ARG A 60 -13.21 -8.53 -4.41
C ARG A 60 -12.73 -7.43 -3.46
N ILE A 61 -11.87 -6.52 -3.91
CA ILE A 61 -11.35 -5.42 -3.09
C ILE A 61 -12.50 -4.55 -2.57
N PHE A 62 -13.41 -4.15 -3.46
CA PHE A 62 -14.57 -3.36 -3.09
C PHE A 62 -15.42 -4.06 -2.02
N ALA A 63 -15.73 -5.34 -2.21
CA ALA A 63 -16.50 -6.15 -1.27
C ALA A 63 -15.79 -6.28 0.10
N GLN A 64 -14.48 -6.51 0.11
CA GLN A 64 -13.68 -6.57 1.34
C GLN A 64 -13.72 -5.25 2.11
N MET A 65 -13.56 -4.12 1.41
CA MET A 65 -13.62 -2.80 2.04
C MET A 65 -15.03 -2.51 2.58
N CYS A 66 -16.08 -2.90 1.86
CA CYS A 66 -17.44 -2.75 2.34
C CYS A 66 -17.72 -3.58 3.61
N GLY A 67 -17.13 -4.78 3.70
CA GLY A 67 -17.29 -5.70 4.83
C GLY A 67 -16.41 -5.40 6.05
N LYS A 68 -15.45 -4.46 5.96
CA LYS A 68 -14.42 -4.23 6.99
C LYS A 68 -14.96 -3.91 8.39
N LEU A 69 -16.16 -3.32 8.48
CA LEU A 69 -16.86 -3.03 9.75
C LEU A 69 -18.13 -3.87 9.94
N GLY A 70 -18.25 -5.01 9.27
CA GLY A 70 -19.42 -5.89 9.35
C GLY A 70 -19.68 -6.44 10.76
N SER A 71 -18.64 -6.58 11.59
CA SER A 71 -18.80 -6.95 13.01
C SER A 71 -19.49 -5.89 13.85
N LYS A 72 -19.48 -4.61 13.41
CA LYS A 72 -20.14 -3.49 14.11
C LYS A 72 -21.56 -3.24 13.62
N SER A 73 -21.84 -3.52 12.35
CA SER A 73 -23.18 -3.44 11.78
C SER A 73 -23.33 -4.41 10.62
N GLN A 74 -24.44 -5.15 10.64
CA GLN A 74 -24.88 -6.01 9.53
C GLN A 74 -25.79 -5.25 8.55
N SER A 75 -26.16 -3.99 8.86
CA SER A 75 -27.03 -3.17 8.03
C SER A 75 -26.20 -2.20 7.20
N GLY A 76 -25.97 -2.57 5.93
CA GLY A 76 -25.25 -1.74 4.95
C GLY A 76 -23.74 -1.68 5.20
N CYS A 77 -23.10 -0.63 4.65
CA CYS A 77 -21.67 -0.44 4.73
C CYS A 77 -21.32 0.78 5.60
N LEU A 78 -20.82 0.55 6.82
CA LEU A 78 -20.33 1.62 7.69
C LEU A 78 -18.94 2.15 7.30
N PHE A 79 -18.15 1.32 6.63
CA PHE A 79 -16.77 1.66 6.31
C PHE A 79 -16.68 2.59 5.10
N MET A 80 -17.32 2.24 3.98
CA MET A 80 -17.20 2.94 2.71
C MET A 80 -18.08 4.21 2.66
N ASN A 81 -17.71 5.21 3.45
CA ASN A 81 -18.24 6.57 3.34
C ASN A 81 -17.45 7.39 2.31
N GLU A 82 -17.90 8.63 2.06
CA GLU A 82 -17.28 9.51 1.06
C GLU A 82 -15.78 9.75 1.31
N ASN A 83 -15.36 9.90 2.56
CA ASN A 83 -13.96 10.11 2.92
C ASN A 83 -13.12 8.85 2.65
N GLN A 84 -13.63 7.67 2.99
CA GLN A 84 -12.96 6.41 2.70
C GLN A 84 -12.90 6.13 1.20
N PHE A 85 -13.97 6.44 0.46
CA PHE A 85 -13.96 6.34 -1.00
C PHE A 85 -12.86 7.22 -1.61
N LYS A 86 -12.81 8.51 -1.26
CA LYS A 86 -11.75 9.44 -1.72
C LYS A 86 -10.34 8.95 -1.35
N ARG A 87 -10.18 8.32 -0.18
CA ARG A 87 -8.90 7.72 0.25
C ARG A 87 -8.51 6.53 -0.62
N CYS A 88 -9.48 5.70 -1.02
CA CYS A 88 -9.26 4.49 -1.81
C CYS A 88 -9.07 4.77 -3.29
N THR A 89 -9.67 5.83 -3.84
CA THR A 89 -9.66 6.14 -5.28
C THR A 89 -8.27 6.07 -5.92
N PRO A 90 -7.22 6.71 -5.39
CA PRO A 90 -5.89 6.64 -6.02
C PRO A 90 -5.33 5.22 -6.09
N GLY A 91 -5.66 4.37 -5.13
CA GLY A 91 -5.24 2.96 -5.14
C GLY A 91 -6.04 2.13 -6.16
N LEU A 92 -7.33 2.40 -6.30
CA LEU A 92 -8.17 1.75 -7.32
C LEU A 92 -7.74 2.15 -8.73
N ASP A 93 -7.42 3.44 -8.95
CA ASP A 93 -6.92 3.95 -10.23
C ASP A 93 -5.59 3.26 -10.61
N ALA A 94 -4.68 3.10 -9.63
CA ALA A 94 -3.42 2.40 -9.84
C ALA A 94 -3.62 0.92 -10.20
N LEU A 95 -4.57 0.23 -9.55
CA LEU A 95 -4.91 -1.15 -9.87
C LEU A 95 -5.61 -1.27 -11.23
N GLN A 96 -6.39 -0.28 -11.63
CA GLN A 96 -7.00 -0.24 -12.96
C GLN A 96 -5.93 -0.07 -14.05
N ALA A 97 -4.93 0.78 -13.80
CA ALA A 97 -3.79 1.00 -14.69
C ALA A 97 -2.86 -0.22 -14.80
N LEU A 98 -2.74 -1.02 -13.73
CA LEU A 98 -1.90 -2.23 -13.68
C LEU A 98 -2.16 -3.20 -14.85
N TRP A 99 -3.41 -3.23 -15.34
CA TRP A 99 -3.79 -4.15 -16.41
C TRP A 99 -3.20 -3.79 -17.78
N VAL A 100 -2.93 -2.51 -18.01
CA VAL A 100 -2.40 -1.97 -19.28
C VAL A 100 -0.93 -1.57 -19.19
N SER A 101 -0.44 -1.24 -17.99
CA SER A 101 0.91 -0.71 -17.77
C SER A 101 1.81 -1.68 -17.01
N ASP A 102 3.11 -1.38 -16.94
CA ASP A 102 4.05 -2.15 -16.11
C ASP A 102 3.72 -2.03 -14.61
N GLY A 103 3.76 -3.14 -13.88
CA GLY A 103 3.32 -3.17 -12.48
C GLY A 103 4.20 -2.37 -11.54
N ARG A 104 5.50 -2.26 -11.84
CA ARG A 104 6.43 -1.44 -11.07
C ARG A 104 6.24 0.04 -11.36
N ALA A 105 6.05 0.41 -12.63
CA ALA A 105 5.69 1.77 -13.00
C ALA A 105 4.40 2.22 -12.29
N CYS A 106 3.34 1.40 -12.31
CA CYS A 106 2.09 1.71 -11.61
C CYS A 106 2.27 1.91 -10.10
N TYR A 107 3.09 1.08 -9.45
CA TYR A 107 3.39 1.23 -8.03
C TYR A 107 4.12 2.54 -7.75
N ASN A 108 5.15 2.85 -8.53
CA ASN A 108 5.94 4.07 -8.36
C ASN A 108 5.10 5.33 -8.60
N ASP A 109 4.27 5.33 -9.64
CA ASP A 109 3.34 6.43 -9.94
C ASP A 109 2.36 6.64 -8.79
N PHE A 110 1.82 5.56 -8.21
CA PHE A 110 0.96 5.63 -7.05
C PHE A 110 1.67 6.26 -5.83
N ILE A 111 2.88 5.78 -5.51
CA ILE A 111 3.67 6.29 -4.37
C ILE A 111 4.00 7.77 -4.55
N LEU A 112 4.44 8.18 -5.75
CA LEU A 112 4.74 9.57 -6.05
C LEU A 112 3.50 10.45 -5.99
N LEU A 113 2.38 10.00 -6.56
CA LEU A 113 1.10 10.71 -6.50
C LEU A 113 0.66 10.93 -5.05
N ARG A 114 0.79 9.91 -4.20
CA ARG A 114 0.44 10.00 -2.77
C ARG A 114 1.40 10.92 -2.03
N GLY A 115 2.71 10.73 -2.19
CA GLY A 115 3.74 11.54 -1.55
C GLY A 115 3.64 13.02 -1.92
N SER A 116 3.33 13.34 -3.19
CA SER A 116 3.23 14.72 -3.68
C SER A 116 2.19 15.57 -2.96
N LYS A 117 1.15 14.95 -2.39
CA LYS A 117 0.10 15.66 -1.64
C LYS A 117 0.59 16.17 -0.28
N ALA A 118 1.56 15.47 0.32
CA ALA A 118 2.12 15.79 1.62
C ALA A 118 3.50 16.46 1.55
N MET A 119 4.21 16.32 0.43
CA MET A 119 5.53 16.91 0.25
C MET A 119 5.48 18.44 0.07
N SER A 120 6.36 19.12 0.79
CA SER A 120 6.63 20.55 0.64
C SER A 120 7.84 20.86 -0.25
N ARG A 121 8.63 19.85 -0.65
CA ARG A 121 9.89 20.01 -1.39
C ARG A 121 10.05 18.93 -2.47
N PHE A 122 10.49 19.33 -3.66
CA PHE A 122 10.83 18.45 -4.79
C PHE A 122 12.30 18.63 -5.17
N ALA A 123 12.94 17.55 -5.64
CA ALA A 123 14.30 17.47 -6.22
C ALA A 123 15.44 16.94 -5.32
N SER A 124 15.34 15.68 -4.86
CA SER A 124 16.50 14.90 -4.41
C SER A 124 16.39 13.42 -4.83
N PRO A 125 17.49 12.65 -4.87
CA PRO A 125 17.47 11.19 -5.06
C PRO A 125 16.63 10.45 -3.99
N GLU A 126 16.37 11.10 -2.86
CA GLU A 126 15.59 10.58 -1.73
C GLU A 126 14.08 10.76 -1.95
N HIS A 127 13.67 11.43 -3.03
CA HIS A 127 12.28 11.80 -3.29
C HIS A 127 11.32 10.60 -3.31
N GLN A 128 11.73 9.50 -3.94
CA GLN A 128 10.92 8.28 -3.98
C GLN A 128 10.81 7.62 -2.60
N ALA A 129 11.91 7.58 -1.84
CA ALA A 129 11.94 7.02 -0.49
C ALA A 129 11.09 7.85 0.47
N LEU A 130 11.20 9.19 0.40
CA LEU A 130 10.36 10.11 1.16
C LEU A 130 8.89 9.99 0.77
N SER A 131 8.57 9.84 -0.51
CA SER A 131 7.20 9.59 -0.96
C SER A 131 6.63 8.31 -0.34
N ARG A 132 7.41 7.23 -0.32
CA ARG A 132 7.03 5.97 0.32
C ARG A 132 6.88 6.15 1.82
N LEU A 133 7.81 6.84 2.47
CA LEU A 133 7.76 7.10 3.92
C LEU A 133 6.53 7.93 4.31
N LEU A 134 6.14 8.90 3.48
CA LEU A 134 4.92 9.68 3.67
C LEU A 134 3.65 8.82 3.52
N CYS A 135 3.67 7.85 2.60
CA CYS A 135 2.59 6.86 2.51
C CYS A 135 2.54 5.98 3.77
N LEU A 136 3.70 5.47 4.20
CA LEU A 136 3.84 4.65 5.41
C LEU A 136 3.40 5.41 6.64
N PHE A 137 3.63 6.73 6.70
CA PHE A 137 3.19 7.58 7.79
C PHE A 137 1.68 7.92 7.72
N ASP A 138 0.95 7.54 6.66
CA ASP A 138 -0.43 7.99 6.38
C ASP A 138 -0.56 9.53 6.42
N ALA A 139 0.44 10.24 5.87
CA ALA A 139 0.42 11.70 5.79
C ALA A 139 -0.67 12.16 4.82
N SER A 140 -1.71 12.81 5.33
CA SER A 140 -2.81 13.35 4.52
C SER A 140 -2.72 14.85 4.25
N ASP A 141 -1.83 15.56 4.94
CA ASP A 141 -1.68 17.02 4.88
C ASP A 141 -0.21 17.45 4.91
N LYS A 142 0.02 18.74 4.64
CA LYS A 142 1.36 19.35 4.58
C LYS A 142 2.03 19.44 5.95
N ASP A 143 1.27 19.52 7.04
CA ASP A 143 1.81 19.67 8.39
C ASP A 143 2.39 18.34 8.87
N GLY A 144 1.64 17.24 8.69
CA GLY A 144 2.10 15.88 8.88
C GLY A 144 3.28 15.55 7.98
N GLY A 145 3.21 15.94 6.70
CA GLY A 145 4.31 15.75 5.76
C GLY A 145 5.58 16.48 6.20
N SER A 146 5.45 17.75 6.61
CA SER A 146 6.59 18.56 7.07
C SER A 146 7.23 17.99 8.34
N ALA A 147 6.43 17.50 9.30
CA ALA A 147 6.96 16.87 10.50
C ALA A 147 7.84 15.65 10.18
N LEU A 148 7.41 14.82 9.22
CA LEU A 148 8.16 13.65 8.79
C LEU A 148 9.43 14.03 8.00
N CYS A 149 9.32 15.00 7.08
CA CYS A 149 10.47 15.49 6.34
C CYS A 149 11.53 16.10 7.27
N ASN A 150 11.12 16.91 8.25
CA ASN A 150 12.04 17.48 9.23
C ASN A 150 12.74 16.37 10.04
N ALA A 151 11.99 15.36 10.49
CA ALA A 151 12.56 14.24 11.22
C ALA A 151 13.53 13.39 10.37
N PHE A 152 13.29 13.29 9.07
CA PHE A 152 14.22 12.65 8.13
C PHE A 152 15.49 13.50 7.94
N ASP A 153 15.36 14.83 7.87
CA ASP A 153 16.50 15.76 7.77
C ASP A 153 17.37 15.80 9.05
N GLU A 154 16.82 15.44 10.21
CA GLU A 154 17.56 15.28 11.47
C GLU A 154 18.43 14.01 11.52
N LEU A 155 18.28 13.10 10.56
CA LEU A 155 19.12 11.91 10.45
C LEU A 155 20.49 12.26 9.84
N GLU A 156 21.52 11.51 10.23
CA GLU A 156 22.84 11.67 9.64
C GLU A 156 22.84 11.25 8.15
N GLN A 157 23.80 11.74 7.36
CA GLN A 157 23.88 11.42 5.93
C GLN A 157 23.93 9.91 5.67
N ALA A 158 24.66 9.15 6.51
CA ALA A 158 24.74 7.70 6.41
C ALA A 158 23.38 7.05 6.70
N GLU A 159 22.65 7.53 7.71
CA GLU A 159 21.32 7.05 8.08
C GLU A 159 20.30 7.31 6.96
N ARG A 160 20.29 8.53 6.39
CA ARG A 160 19.41 8.89 5.26
C ARG A 160 19.69 8.05 4.03
N SER A 161 20.97 7.84 3.71
CA SER A 161 21.39 7.03 2.57
C SER A 161 20.93 5.57 2.72
N GLY A 162 21.14 4.97 3.89
CA GLY A 162 20.71 3.61 4.18
C GLY A 162 19.18 3.45 4.15
N LEU A 163 18.46 4.39 4.77
CA LEU A 163 17.00 4.39 4.78
C LEU A 163 16.42 4.57 3.37
N THR A 164 17.04 5.44 2.56
CA THR A 164 16.67 5.65 1.15
C THR A 164 16.90 4.41 0.31
N GLN A 165 18.06 3.76 0.46
CA GLN A 165 18.38 2.52 -0.24
C GLN A 165 17.37 1.42 0.10
N TRP A 166 17.05 1.24 1.38
CA TRP A 166 16.09 0.25 1.82
C TRP A 166 14.66 0.54 1.33
N LEU A 167 14.18 1.77 1.47
CA LEU A 167 12.82 2.15 1.05
C LEU A 167 12.62 2.09 -0.48
N ASN A 168 13.68 2.34 -1.25
CA ASN A 168 13.66 2.20 -2.71
C ASN A 168 14.00 0.78 -3.19
N GLY A 169 14.37 -0.12 -2.28
CA GLY A 169 14.70 -1.50 -2.61
C GLY A 169 13.52 -2.24 -3.23
N ASP A 170 13.76 -2.91 -4.36
CA ASP A 170 12.80 -3.83 -4.98
C ASP A 170 12.75 -5.16 -4.23
N ALA A 171 11.67 -5.92 -4.37
CA ALA A 171 11.53 -7.24 -3.74
C ALA A 171 12.64 -8.25 -4.11
N GLU A 172 13.33 -8.07 -5.25
CA GLU A 172 14.52 -8.86 -5.62
C GLU A 172 15.79 -8.46 -4.86
N ASN A 173 15.82 -7.25 -4.28
CA ASN A 173 16.96 -6.62 -3.60
C ASN A 173 16.57 -5.99 -2.24
N CYS A 174 15.71 -6.64 -1.44
CA CYS A 174 15.27 -6.21 -0.09
C CYS A 174 13.99 -5.35 -0.01
N GLY A 175 13.03 -5.52 -0.91
CA GLY A 175 11.69 -4.93 -0.78
C GLY A 175 10.95 -5.54 0.42
N VAL A 176 10.98 -4.86 1.57
CA VAL A 176 10.33 -5.33 2.79
C VAL A 176 8.87 -4.86 2.82
N ILE A 177 7.96 -5.79 3.13
CA ILE A 177 6.59 -5.46 3.55
C ILE A 177 6.69 -5.01 5.01
N ILE A 178 6.25 -3.80 5.32
CA ILE A 178 6.39 -3.22 6.68
C ILE A 178 5.00 -3.10 7.31
N PRO A 179 4.40 -4.21 7.75
CA PRO A 179 3.03 -4.18 8.26
C PRO A 179 2.98 -3.37 9.57
N GLY A 180 2.04 -2.43 9.65
CA GLY A 180 1.86 -1.60 10.83
C GLY A 180 2.83 -0.42 10.95
N ALA A 181 3.60 -0.11 9.90
CA ALA A 181 4.48 1.05 9.87
C ALA A 181 3.72 2.34 10.18
N ALA A 182 2.50 2.49 9.66
CA ALA A 182 1.65 3.65 9.91
C ALA A 182 1.32 3.82 11.38
N ALA A 183 0.89 2.75 12.04
CA ALA A 183 0.56 2.78 13.46
C ALA A 183 1.81 3.13 14.30
N MET A 184 2.96 2.54 13.96
CA MET A 184 4.23 2.80 14.64
C MET A 184 4.67 4.26 14.49
N LEU A 185 4.69 4.80 13.28
CA LEU A 185 5.13 6.18 13.02
C LEU A 185 4.17 7.21 13.60
N GLN A 186 2.85 6.96 13.56
CA GLN A 186 1.85 7.81 14.20
C GLN A 186 2.00 7.80 15.74
N ALA A 187 2.24 6.64 16.34
CA ALA A 187 2.51 6.53 17.78
C ALA A 187 3.82 7.24 18.16
N ALA A 188 4.86 7.15 17.33
CA ALA A 188 6.13 7.83 17.54
C ALA A 188 5.99 9.36 17.46
N LYS A 189 5.16 9.88 16.53
CA LYS A 189 4.82 11.31 16.47
C LYS A 189 4.11 11.78 17.74
N ALA A 190 3.16 10.98 18.25
CA ALA A 190 2.41 11.33 19.45
C ALA A 190 3.26 11.27 20.74
N ASN A 191 4.32 10.46 20.76
CA ASN A 191 5.18 10.27 21.90
C ASN A 191 6.47 11.10 21.79
N THR A 192 6.53 12.23 22.49
CA THR A 192 7.69 13.14 22.48
C THR A 192 8.97 12.54 23.05
N MET A 193 8.90 11.47 23.83
CA MET A 193 10.09 10.77 24.35
C MET A 193 10.77 9.90 23.29
N VAL A 194 10.00 9.41 22.30
CA VAL A 194 10.53 8.63 21.18
C VAL A 194 10.78 9.57 20.00
N GLY A 195 9.73 10.27 19.56
CA GLY A 195 9.77 11.14 18.39
C GLY A 195 9.93 10.37 17.07
N LEU A 196 9.66 11.06 15.97
CA LEU A 196 9.85 10.51 14.62
C LEU A 196 11.31 10.14 14.31
N PRO A 197 12.34 10.95 14.66
CA PRO A 197 13.73 10.62 14.34
C PRO A 197 14.17 9.27 14.91
N SER A 198 13.83 8.98 16.18
CA SER A 198 14.17 7.69 16.80
C SER A 198 13.45 6.52 16.15
N ALA A 199 12.20 6.70 15.72
CA ALA A 199 11.46 5.67 14.99
C ALA A 199 12.10 5.38 13.62
N LEU A 200 12.54 6.41 12.88
CA LEU A 200 13.25 6.22 11.61
C LEU A 200 14.58 5.50 11.80
N ARG A 201 15.35 5.83 12.84
CA ARG A 201 16.58 5.11 13.19
C ARG A 201 16.30 3.66 13.57
N LEU A 202 15.20 3.37 14.25
CA LEU A 202 14.79 2.00 14.57
C LEU A 202 14.46 1.22 13.28
N MET A 203 13.73 1.80 12.35
CA MET A 203 13.45 1.17 11.05
C MET A 203 14.74 0.83 10.30
N LEU A 204 15.71 1.75 10.28
CA LEU A 204 17.02 1.52 9.68
C LEU A 204 17.78 0.38 10.38
N LYS A 205 17.73 0.30 11.71
CA LYS A 205 18.38 -0.78 12.49
C LYS A 205 17.78 -2.15 12.20
N VAL A 206 16.46 -2.24 12.06
CA VAL A 206 15.80 -3.51 11.70
C VAL A 206 16.31 -4.01 10.36
N TRP A 207 16.46 -3.12 9.37
CA TRP A 207 17.05 -3.48 8.09
C TRP A 207 18.52 -3.92 8.20
N ALA A 208 19.34 -3.18 8.94
CA ALA A 208 20.77 -3.45 9.06
C ALA A 208 21.11 -4.78 9.77
N VAL A 209 20.15 -5.39 10.47
CA VAL A 209 20.32 -6.70 11.14
C VAL A 209 20.01 -7.88 10.18
N GLU A 210 19.28 -7.63 9.09
CA GLU A 210 18.89 -8.66 8.11
C GLU A 210 19.89 -8.82 6.94
N THR A 211 20.92 -7.97 6.87
CA THR A 211 22.04 -8.03 5.91
C THR A 211 23.34 -8.44 6.59
#